data_AF-A0A7C3V556-F1
#
_entry.id   AF-A0A7C3V556-F1
#
_cell.length_a   1.000
_cell.length_b   1.000
_cell.length_c   1.000
_cell.angle_alpha   90.00
_cell.angle_beta   90.00
_cell.angle_gamma   90.00
#
_symmetry.space_group_name_H-M   'P 1'
#
loop_
_entity.id
_entity.type
_entity.pdbx_description
1 polymer ?
#
loop_
_entity_poly.entity_id
_entity_poly.type
_entity_poly.pdbx_seq_one_letter_code
_entity_poly.pdbx_strand_id
1 'polypeptide(L)'
;MDVTVNNEDSREYDMLPCTDSYNYYGGLITAAKAIRGELPFALMGDSSNPKRVQVQTTFEEAKHIFRSRVLNPKWIEGLKRHGYKGASNLFKVMDITMGWDATGEVIEDFVHERFAAKYALDLYMQQWLKKVNPYVFSWRPFNRVSGRPALLR
;
A
#
# COMPACT_ATOMS: atom_id res chain seq x y z
N MET A 1 -22.83 -10.93 -6.24
CA MET A 1 -21.48 -11.04 -6.84
C MET A 1 -20.63 -11.87 -5.90
N ASP A 2 -20.42 -13.14 -6.26
CA ASP A 2 -19.77 -14.11 -5.38
C ASP A 2 -18.25 -14.00 -5.39
N VAL A 3 -17.70 -13.74 -6.59
CA VAL A 3 -16.28 -13.62 -6.88
C VAL A 3 -16.03 -12.30 -7.59
N THR A 4 -14.92 -11.64 -7.26
CA THR A 4 -14.43 -10.47 -7.99
C THR A 4 -12.99 -10.71 -8.41
N VAL A 5 -12.61 -10.28 -9.62
CA VAL A 5 -11.26 -10.53 -10.16
C VAL A 5 -10.69 -9.27 -10.78
N ASN A 6 -9.41 -8.99 -10.51
CA ASN A 6 -8.60 -8.04 -11.25
C ASN A 6 -7.31 -8.73 -11.74
N ASN A 7 -6.77 -8.30 -12.87
CA ASN A 7 -5.56 -8.90 -13.45
C ASN A 7 -4.43 -7.88 -13.52
N GLU A 8 -3.23 -8.33 -13.16
CA GLU A 8 -1.97 -7.62 -13.38
C GLU A 8 -1.15 -8.38 -14.43
N ASP A 9 -0.70 -7.68 -15.45
CA ASP A 9 0.05 -8.21 -16.59
C ASP A 9 1.54 -7.82 -16.56
N SER A 10 1.96 -7.07 -15.54
CA SER A 10 3.32 -6.57 -15.39
C SER A 10 3.91 -6.86 -14.01
N ARG A 11 5.24 -6.89 -13.91
CA ARG A 11 5.99 -6.86 -12.64
C ARG A 11 6.52 -5.48 -12.29
N GLU A 12 6.46 -4.54 -13.22
CA GLU A 12 6.91 -3.16 -12.98
C GLU A 12 5.94 -2.43 -12.05
N TYR A 13 4.67 -2.84 -12.10
CA TYR A 13 3.55 -2.31 -11.35
C TYR A 13 2.87 -3.44 -10.59
N ASP A 14 2.13 -3.06 -9.55
CA ASP A 14 1.35 -3.97 -8.71
C ASP A 14 0.01 -3.29 -8.38
N MET A 15 -0.68 -3.69 -7.30
CA MET A 15 -1.95 -3.04 -6.92
C MET A 15 -1.79 -1.67 -6.22
N LEU A 16 -0.58 -1.24 -5.85
CA LEU A 16 -0.31 0.02 -5.14
C LEU A 16 0.39 1.18 -5.93
N PRO A 17 0.53 1.19 -7.27
CA PRO A 17 1.23 2.25 -8.00
C PRO A 17 0.32 3.43 -8.35
N CYS A 18 -1.00 3.21 -8.45
CA CYS A 18 -2.01 4.21 -8.76
C CYS A 18 -3.26 4.03 -7.89
N THR A 19 -4.03 5.10 -7.74
CA THR A 19 -5.32 5.09 -7.04
C THR A 19 -6.38 4.30 -7.79
N ASP A 20 -6.25 4.17 -9.11
CA ASP A 20 -7.21 3.46 -9.96
C ASP A 20 -7.45 2.03 -9.48
N SER A 21 -6.40 1.34 -9.02
CA SER A 21 -6.50 -0.04 -8.56
C SER A 21 -7.51 -0.19 -7.42
N TYR A 22 -7.47 0.66 -6.38
CA TYR A 22 -8.47 0.59 -5.30
C TYR A 22 -9.78 1.30 -5.66
N ASN A 23 -9.74 2.34 -6.49
CA ASN A 23 -10.96 3.04 -6.93
C ASN A 23 -11.90 2.10 -7.69
N TYR A 24 -11.36 1.31 -8.64
CA TYR A 24 -12.13 0.36 -9.43
C TYR A 24 -12.31 -0.95 -8.70
N TYR A 25 -11.21 -1.64 -8.37
CA TYR A 25 -11.31 -3.00 -7.87
C TYR A 25 -11.66 -3.05 -6.38
N GLY A 26 -11.01 -2.21 -5.56
CA GLY A 26 -11.43 -2.01 -4.17
C GLY A 26 -12.88 -1.54 -4.07
N GLY A 27 -13.27 -0.55 -4.87
CA GLY A 27 -14.66 -0.06 -4.94
C GLY A 27 -15.66 -1.15 -5.31
N LEU A 28 -15.31 -2.04 -6.25
CA LEU A 28 -16.13 -3.21 -6.60
C LEU A 28 -16.26 -4.19 -5.43
N ILE A 29 -15.18 -4.46 -4.70
CA ILE A 29 -15.19 -5.30 -3.50
C ILE A 29 -16.12 -4.67 -2.44
N THR A 30 -15.98 -3.38 -2.17
CA THR A 30 -16.84 -2.65 -1.22
C THR A 30 -18.31 -2.72 -1.63
N ALA A 31 -18.62 -2.47 -2.91
CA ALA A 31 -19.98 -2.47 -3.42
C ALA A 31 -20.62 -3.87 -3.34
N ALA A 32 -19.86 -4.91 -3.69
CA ALA A 32 -20.30 -6.29 -3.55
C ALA A 32 -20.58 -6.64 -2.08
N LYS A 33 -19.70 -6.22 -1.15
CA LYS A 33 -19.89 -6.38 0.29
C LYS A 33 -21.14 -5.67 0.79
N ALA A 34 -21.36 -4.42 0.38
CA ALA A 34 -22.51 -3.62 0.81
C ALA A 34 -23.86 -4.28 0.45
N ILE A 35 -23.94 -4.94 -0.71
CA ILE A 35 -25.15 -5.64 -1.16
C ILE A 35 -25.30 -7.00 -0.49
N ARG A 36 -24.19 -7.73 -0.27
CA ARG A 36 -24.22 -9.11 0.26
C ARG A 36 -24.23 -9.20 1.78
N GLY A 37 -23.69 -8.20 2.48
CA GLY A 37 -23.40 -8.26 3.91
C GLY A 37 -22.05 -8.90 4.27
N GLU A 38 -21.36 -9.52 3.30
CA GLU A 38 -20.05 -10.19 3.49
C GLU A 38 -19.12 -9.91 2.30
N LEU A 39 -17.81 -10.04 2.53
CA LEU A 39 -16.81 -9.84 1.48
C LEU A 39 -16.96 -10.89 0.36
N PRO A 40 -16.85 -10.49 -0.92
CA PRO A 40 -16.74 -11.46 -1.99
C PRO A 40 -15.41 -12.20 -1.94
N PHE A 41 -15.35 -13.34 -2.62
CA PHE A 41 -14.07 -14.00 -2.85
C PHE A 41 -13.27 -13.19 -3.88
N ALA A 42 -12.37 -12.36 -3.38
CA ALA A 42 -11.58 -11.41 -4.17
C ALA A 42 -10.25 -12.03 -4.61
N LEU A 43 -9.99 -12.02 -5.92
CA LEU A 43 -8.86 -12.63 -6.58
C LEU A 43 -8.04 -11.64 -7.42
N MET A 44 -6.73 -11.81 -7.40
CA MET A 44 -5.78 -11.17 -8.29
C MET A 44 -5.19 -12.22 -9.23
N GLY A 45 -5.35 -12.01 -10.53
CA GLY A 45 -4.67 -12.77 -11.57
C GLY A 45 -3.33 -12.13 -11.93
N ASP A 46 -2.28 -12.93 -11.97
CA ASP A 46 -0.93 -12.52 -12.32
C ASP A 46 -0.54 -13.20 -13.63
N SER A 47 -0.55 -12.41 -14.71
CA SER A 47 -0.25 -12.85 -16.07
C SER A 47 1.09 -12.29 -16.60
N SER A 48 1.85 -11.63 -15.72
CA SER A 48 3.16 -11.04 -16.04
C SER A 48 4.21 -12.03 -16.58
N ASN A 49 4.03 -13.31 -16.29
CA ASN A 49 4.69 -14.38 -17.01
C ASN A 49 3.62 -15.19 -17.77
N PRO A 50 3.45 -14.99 -19.09
CA PRO A 50 2.44 -15.70 -19.88
C PRO A 50 2.59 -17.22 -19.86
N LYS A 51 3.78 -17.74 -19.54
CA LYS A 51 4.02 -19.19 -19.41
C LYS A 51 3.63 -19.74 -18.03
N ARG A 52 3.35 -18.88 -17.05
CA ARG A 52 3.04 -19.23 -15.66
C ARG A 52 2.05 -18.22 -15.08
N VAL A 53 0.81 -18.27 -15.56
CA VAL A 53 -0.29 -17.49 -15.00
C VAL A 53 -0.61 -18.03 -13.61
N GLN A 54 -0.73 -17.13 -12.64
CA GLN A 54 -1.09 -17.44 -11.26
C GLN A 54 -2.35 -16.69 -10.87
N VAL A 55 -3.11 -17.24 -9.93
CA VAL A 55 -4.26 -16.58 -9.31
C VAL A 55 -4.13 -16.79 -7.81
N GLN A 56 -4.29 -15.71 -7.06
CA GLN A 56 -4.24 -15.70 -5.60
C GLN A 56 -5.31 -14.76 -5.07
N THR A 57 -5.60 -14.82 -3.77
CA THR A 57 -6.52 -13.86 -3.17
C THR A 57 -5.91 -12.46 -3.19
N THR A 58 -6.76 -11.43 -3.28
CA THR A 58 -6.31 -10.04 -3.19
C THR A 58 -5.57 -9.76 -1.88
N PHE A 59 -5.92 -10.48 -0.81
CA PHE A 59 -5.22 -10.46 0.48
C PHE A 59 -3.80 -11.04 0.39
N GLU A 60 -3.63 -12.21 -0.24
CA GLU A 60 -2.31 -12.80 -0.47
C GLU A 60 -1.42 -11.90 -1.34
N GLU A 61 -2.00 -11.26 -2.36
CA GLU A 61 -1.27 -10.33 -3.22
C GLU A 61 -0.82 -9.08 -2.45
N ALA A 62 -1.69 -8.46 -1.66
CA ALA A 62 -1.32 -7.35 -0.80
C ALA A 62 -0.16 -7.73 0.13
N LYS A 63 -0.27 -8.89 0.80
CA LYS A 63 0.79 -9.41 1.69
C LYS A 63 2.10 -9.68 0.96
N HIS A 64 2.04 -10.20 -0.28
CA HIS A 64 3.19 -10.41 -1.13
C HIS A 64 3.90 -9.09 -1.43
N ILE A 65 3.16 -8.08 -1.93
CA ILE A 65 3.68 -6.75 -2.28
C ILE A 65 4.29 -6.05 -1.06
N PHE A 66 3.64 -6.15 0.11
CA PHE A 66 4.19 -5.54 1.32
C PHE A 66 5.56 -6.09 1.68
N ARG A 67 5.77 -7.40 1.53
CA ARG A 67 7.05 -8.04 1.85
C ARG A 67 8.08 -7.87 0.74
N SER A 68 7.67 -8.00 -0.52
CA SER A 68 8.58 -8.02 -1.67
C SER A 68 9.06 -6.62 -2.06
N ARG A 69 8.23 -5.59 -1.85
CA ARG A 69 8.53 -4.21 -2.25
C ARG A 69 8.47 -3.23 -1.08
N VAL A 70 7.31 -3.06 -0.47
CA VAL A 70 7.06 -1.92 0.42
C VAL A 70 7.93 -1.95 1.67
N LEU A 71 8.22 -3.11 2.25
CA LEU A 71 9.10 -3.24 3.42
C LEU A 71 10.52 -3.67 3.04
N ASN A 72 10.80 -3.83 1.74
CA ASN A 72 12.08 -4.34 1.25
C ASN A 72 13.16 -3.24 1.31
N PRO A 73 14.25 -3.44 2.09
CA PRO A 73 15.34 -2.47 2.17
C PRO A 73 15.94 -2.11 0.81
N LYS A 74 16.03 -3.05 -0.13
CA LYS A 74 16.57 -2.79 -1.47
C LYS A 74 15.72 -1.79 -2.26
N TRP A 75 14.39 -1.88 -2.12
CA TRP A 75 13.48 -0.95 -2.76
C TRP A 75 13.56 0.44 -2.12
N ILE A 76 13.60 0.50 -0.78
CA ILE A 76 13.74 1.74 -0.03
C ILE A 76 15.04 2.46 -0.38
N GLU A 77 16.18 1.77 -0.33
CA GLU A 77 17.47 2.33 -0.71
C GLU A 77 17.51 2.69 -2.20
N GLY A 78 16.75 1.96 -3.03
CA GLY A 78 16.44 2.34 -4.41
C GLY A 78 15.83 3.72 -4.54
N LEU A 79 14.71 3.95 -3.84
CA LEU A 79 14.03 5.23 -3.82
C LEU A 79 14.92 6.36 -3.28
N LYS A 80 15.72 6.09 -2.25
CA LYS A 80 16.60 7.10 -1.64
C LYS A 80 17.58 7.72 -2.62
N ARG A 81 18.04 6.97 -3.64
CA ARG A 81 18.90 7.48 -4.72
C ARG A 81 18.24 8.55 -5.59
N HIS A 82 16.91 8.62 -5.58
CA HIS A 82 16.12 9.57 -6.38
C HIS A 82 15.59 10.76 -5.58
N GLY A 83 16.07 10.98 -4.35
CA GLY A 83 15.80 12.18 -3.55
C GLY A 83 14.32 12.55 -3.48
N TYR A 84 13.97 13.74 -3.97
CA TYR A 84 12.61 14.28 -3.96
C TYR A 84 11.57 13.32 -4.52
N LYS A 85 11.82 12.74 -5.70
CA LYS A 85 10.87 11.84 -6.37
C LYS A 85 10.78 10.51 -5.65
N GLY A 86 11.88 10.02 -5.08
CA GLY A 86 11.89 8.85 -4.21
C GLY A 86 10.97 9.02 -2.99
N ALA A 87 11.08 10.17 -2.32
CA ALA A 87 10.23 10.50 -1.18
C ALA A 87 8.75 10.64 -1.59
N SER A 88 8.45 11.27 -2.73
CA SER A 88 7.08 11.35 -3.24
C SER A 88 6.49 9.99 -3.60
N ASN A 89 7.29 9.08 -4.16
CA ASN A 89 6.82 7.73 -4.48
C ASN A 89 6.54 6.91 -3.21
N LEU A 90 7.40 7.04 -2.19
CA LEU A 90 7.16 6.40 -0.89
C LEU A 90 5.83 6.89 -0.28
N PHE A 91 5.61 8.21 -0.31
CA PHE A 91 4.38 8.81 0.18
C PHE A 91 3.14 8.31 -0.59
N LYS A 92 3.22 8.29 -1.93
CA LYS A 92 2.14 7.79 -2.79
C LYS A 92 1.72 6.36 -2.43
N VAL A 93 2.69 5.48 -2.16
CA VAL A 93 2.42 4.08 -1.78
C VAL A 93 1.70 3.99 -0.43
N MET A 94 2.06 4.84 0.54
CA MET A 94 1.36 4.92 1.82
C MET A 94 -0.10 5.38 1.63
N ASP A 95 -0.32 6.44 0.86
CA ASP A 95 -1.65 6.99 0.59
C ASP A 95 -2.56 5.96 -0.11
N ILE A 96 -2.02 5.27 -1.13
CA ILE A 96 -2.75 4.20 -1.83
C ILE A 96 -3.03 3.00 -0.93
N THR A 97 -2.13 2.67 -0.01
CA THR A 97 -2.37 1.60 0.98
C THR A 97 -3.59 1.93 1.85
N MET A 98 -3.75 3.19 2.27
CA MET A 98 -4.94 3.62 3.01
C MET A 98 -6.22 3.52 2.17
N GLY A 99 -6.15 3.80 0.86
CA GLY A 99 -7.28 3.60 -0.07
C GLY A 99 -7.72 2.13 -0.16
N TRP A 100 -6.75 1.21 -0.19
CA TRP A 100 -7.02 -0.24 -0.15
C TRP A 100 -7.60 -0.70 1.18
N ASP A 101 -7.13 -0.15 2.29
CA ASP A 101 -7.69 -0.43 3.62
C ASP A 101 -9.17 -0.01 3.69
N ALA A 102 -9.49 1.16 3.14
CA ALA A 102 -10.85 1.70 3.13
C ALA A 102 -11.84 0.97 2.20
N THR A 103 -11.35 0.24 1.18
CA THR A 103 -12.22 -0.30 0.11
C THR A 103 -12.16 -1.82 -0.04
N GLY A 104 -10.99 -2.43 0.17
CA GLY A 104 -10.77 -3.85 -0.04
C GLY A 104 -10.75 -4.70 1.23
N GLU A 105 -10.53 -4.08 2.40
CA GLU A 105 -10.25 -4.80 3.67
C GLU A 105 -9.13 -5.84 3.52
N VAL A 106 -8.13 -5.51 2.69
CA VAL A 106 -7.00 -6.40 2.35
C VAL A 106 -5.70 -6.04 3.08
N ILE A 107 -5.72 -5.00 3.91
CA ILE A 107 -4.56 -4.49 4.64
C ILE A 107 -4.63 -5.01 6.08
N GLU A 108 -3.60 -5.73 6.52
CA GLU A 108 -3.51 -6.21 7.91
C GLU A 108 -2.99 -5.11 8.85
N ASP A 109 -3.45 -5.09 10.10
CA ASP A 109 -3.05 -4.07 11.09
C ASP A 109 -1.52 -3.92 11.24
N PHE A 110 -0.79 -5.04 11.21
CA PHE A 110 0.67 -5.01 11.34
C PHE A 110 1.35 -4.23 10.19
N VAL A 111 0.70 -4.10 9.03
CA VAL A 111 1.21 -3.33 7.89
C VAL A 111 1.33 -1.88 8.28
N HIS A 112 0.30 -1.32 8.93
CA HIS A 112 0.31 0.06 9.43
C HIS A 112 1.40 0.28 10.48
N GLU A 113 1.54 -0.65 11.42
CA GLU A 113 2.60 -0.60 12.44
C GLU A 113 3.99 -0.60 11.80
N ARG A 114 4.23 -1.48 10.82
CA ARG A 114 5.50 -1.58 10.09
C ARG A 114 5.78 -0.34 9.26
N PHE A 115 4.76 0.25 8.62
CA PHE A 115 4.88 1.53 7.92
C PHE A 115 5.29 2.64 8.89
N ALA A 116 4.57 2.77 10.00
CA ALA A 116 4.83 3.79 10.99
C ALA A 116 6.26 3.66 11.53
N ALA A 117 6.65 2.45 11.94
CA ALA A 117 7.99 2.16 12.44
C ALA A 117 9.09 2.50 11.42
N LYS A 118 8.91 2.09 10.15
CA LYS A 118 9.96 2.20 9.13
C LYS A 118 10.06 3.60 8.50
N TYR A 119 8.94 4.30 8.37
CA TYR A 119 8.87 5.51 7.57
C TYR A 119 8.54 6.77 8.36
N ALA A 120 7.69 6.65 9.38
CA ALA A 120 7.26 7.80 10.17
C ALA A 120 8.11 7.99 11.43
N LEU A 121 8.50 6.90 12.10
CA LEU A 121 9.16 6.92 13.41
C LEU A 121 10.68 6.78 13.33
N ASP A 122 11.21 6.20 12.24
CA ASP A 122 12.64 6.06 12.04
C ASP A 122 13.31 7.43 11.86
N LEU A 123 14.17 7.81 12.82
CA LEU A 123 14.81 9.13 12.84
C LEU A 123 15.66 9.39 11.60
N TYR A 124 16.29 8.35 11.05
CA TYR A 124 17.14 8.48 9.86
C TYR A 124 16.29 8.74 8.61
N MET A 125 15.15 8.05 8.48
CA MET A 125 14.17 8.30 7.44
C MET A 125 13.58 9.70 7.57
N GLN A 126 13.22 10.14 8.77
CA GLN A 126 12.71 11.50 8.99
C GLN A 126 13.73 12.56 8.55
N GLN A 127 15.01 12.40 8.92
CA GLN A 127 16.07 13.32 8.51
C GLN A 127 16.24 13.34 6.99
N TRP A 128 16.22 12.17 6.35
CA TRP A 128 16.28 12.07 4.90
C TRP A 128 15.08 12.74 4.23
N LEU A 129 13.85 12.46 4.66
CA LEU A 129 12.62 13.07 4.16
C LEU A 129 12.64 14.59 4.30
N LYS A 130 13.01 15.13 5.48
CA LYS A 130 13.17 16.57 5.71
C LYS A 130 14.16 17.20 4.72
N LYS A 131 15.25 16.52 4.42
CA LYS A 131 16.29 17.00 3.50
C LYS A 131 15.85 16.99 2.04
N VAL A 132 15.16 15.94 1.59
CA VAL A 132 14.90 15.74 0.15
C VAL A 132 13.50 16.19 -0.28
N ASN A 133 12.51 16.15 0.61
CA ASN A 133 11.14 16.56 0.32
C ASN A 133 10.38 16.94 1.63
N PRO A 134 10.51 18.19 2.10
CA PRO A 134 9.88 18.63 3.33
C PRO A 134 8.33 18.66 3.27
N TYR A 135 7.73 18.71 2.07
CA TYR A 135 6.28 18.65 1.90
C TYR A 135 5.71 17.27 2.24
N VAL A 136 6.44 16.21 1.92
CA VAL A 136 6.07 14.84 2.33
C VAL A 136 6.17 14.71 3.86
N PHE A 137 7.23 15.26 4.45
CA PHE A 137 7.42 15.19 5.91
C PHE A 137 6.36 15.98 6.68
N SER A 138 5.91 17.13 6.17
CA SER A 138 4.91 17.98 6.84
C SER A 138 3.48 17.44 6.73
N TRP A 139 3.26 16.35 5.97
CA TRP A 139 1.94 15.77 5.77
C TRP A 139 1.37 15.15 7.05
N ARG A 140 0.07 15.37 7.29
CA ARG A 140 -0.58 15.29 8.62
C ARG A 140 -0.45 13.92 9.34
N PRO A 141 -0.58 12.77 8.66
CA PRO A 141 -0.31 11.45 9.25
C PRO A 141 1.09 11.24 9.80
N PHE A 142 2.14 11.84 9.22
CA PHE A 142 3.49 11.77 9.81
C PHE A 142 3.62 12.62 11.07
N ASN A 143 2.90 13.74 11.12
CA ASN A 143 3.01 14.75 12.18
C ASN A 143 2.22 14.40 13.46
N ARG A 144 1.27 13.46 13.40
CA ARG A 144 0.53 12.97 14.58
C ARG A 144 1.36 12.03 15.46
N VAL A 145 2.26 11.26 14.87
CA VAL A 145 3.06 10.26 15.60
C VAL A 145 4.20 10.91 16.38
N SER A 146 4.67 12.09 15.96
CA SER A 146 5.77 12.82 16.62
C SER A 146 5.33 13.73 17.78
N GLY A 147 4.05 13.78 18.16
CA GLY A 147 3.55 14.91 18.96
C GLY A 147 2.46 14.69 20.01
N ARG A 148 1.87 13.51 20.23
CA ARG A 148 0.92 13.30 21.36
C ARG A 148 0.96 11.87 21.92
N PRO A 149 0.81 11.68 23.25
CA PRO A 149 0.68 10.36 23.86
C PRO A 149 -0.56 9.64 23.32
N ALA A 150 -0.45 8.34 23.11
CA ALA A 150 -1.55 7.46 22.73
C ALA A 150 -2.74 7.63 23.69
N LEU A 151 -3.87 8.07 23.15
CA LEU A 151 -5.18 7.87 23.75
C LEU A 151 -5.98 7.03 22.77
N LEU A 152 -5.77 5.72 22.85
CA LEU A 152 -6.74 4.73 22.41
C LEU A 152 -7.63 4.43 23.63
N ARG A 153 -8.88 4.89 23.54
CA ARG A 153 -10.05 4.29 24.16
C ARG A 153 -10.99 3.91 23.03
#